data_AF-A0AAE7BI72-F1
#
_entry.id   AF-A0AAE7BI72-F1
#
_cell.length_a   1.000
_cell.length_b   1.000
_cell.length_c   1.000
_cell.angle_alpha   90.00
_cell.angle_beta   90.00
_cell.angle_gamma   90.00
#
_symmetry.space_group_name_H-M   'P 1'
#
loop_
_entity.id
_entity.type
_entity.pdbx_description
1 polymer ?
#
loop_
_entity_poly.entity_id
_entity_poly.type
_entity_poly.pdbx_seq_one_letter_code
_entity_poly.pdbx_strand_id
1 'polypeptide(L)'
;MSIRTTLLLLFPIVSLAGPPALAATPWVSGKDWELVFEDDFDGPSLNARNWSRIDYVNHNAPDWRKYQSQDESLVEFREQDGNSAMTLWGKYGDYTTQTNQTAPAQTYACGGVYSLKTFQFQYGYVEVRARFDCVQGVWPAIWMMPKSDSIGWPAGGEIDIMEHLNYEGRVYQTIHWSENGVPNQDKSQGVTPGWSDGAEKTNWHTYGMEWTEEGITFYVDGKETGSFKKPNNANWPFDKDGNEFYLIIDQQIGGNWVENAGVNKGIDQNTLANSGAAFDIDYVKVYSSSKYNHLVPEPATAALSLVGTAILLTRRKRSRL
;
A
#
# COMPACT_ATOMS: atom_id res chain seq x y z
N MET A 1 -25.28 -70.43 -10.18
CA MET A 1 -25.27 -69.29 -11.11
C MET A 1 -25.31 -68.03 -10.26
N SER A 2 -24.16 -67.44 -9.96
CA SER A 2 -24.01 -66.36 -8.97
C SER A 2 -24.02 -65.01 -9.69
N ILE A 3 -25.04 -64.19 -9.44
CA ILE A 3 -25.18 -62.85 -10.00
C ILE A 3 -24.46 -61.90 -9.05
N ARG A 4 -23.34 -61.33 -9.49
CA ARG A 4 -22.64 -60.24 -8.78
C ARG A 4 -23.24 -58.92 -9.24
N THR A 5 -23.94 -58.24 -8.35
CA THR A 5 -24.43 -56.87 -8.55
C THR A 5 -23.28 -55.91 -8.23
N THR A 6 -22.70 -55.27 -9.25
CA THR A 6 -21.70 -54.21 -9.08
C THR A 6 -22.43 -52.88 -8.88
N LEU A 7 -22.33 -52.31 -7.68
CA LEU A 7 -22.84 -50.98 -7.36
C LEU A 7 -21.83 -49.94 -7.87
N LEU A 8 -22.16 -49.18 -8.91
CA LEU A 8 -21.37 -48.02 -9.32
C LEU A 8 -21.70 -46.83 -8.39
N LEU A 9 -20.75 -46.46 -7.54
CA LEU A 9 -20.75 -45.18 -6.83
C LEU A 9 -20.22 -44.09 -7.77
N LEU A 10 -21.11 -43.23 -8.26
CA LEU A 10 -20.75 -42.00 -8.95
C LEU A 10 -20.35 -40.95 -7.90
N PHE A 11 -19.05 -40.65 -7.80
CA PHE A 11 -18.58 -39.46 -7.09
C PHE A 11 -18.75 -38.24 -7.99
N PRO A 12 -19.37 -37.14 -7.52
CA PRO A 12 -19.40 -35.90 -8.29
C PRO A 12 -17.97 -35.37 -8.41
N ILE A 13 -17.49 -35.22 -9.63
CA ILE A 13 -16.26 -34.49 -9.93
C ILE A 13 -16.58 -33.02 -9.72
N VAL A 14 -16.29 -32.50 -8.53
CA VAL A 14 -16.24 -31.06 -8.30
C VAL A 14 -14.97 -30.58 -9.00
N SER A 15 -15.13 -29.95 -10.16
CA SER A 15 -14.04 -29.21 -10.77
C SER A 15 -13.73 -28.02 -9.87
N LEU A 16 -12.67 -28.12 -9.07
CA LEU A 16 -12.00 -26.96 -8.50
C LEU A 16 -11.45 -26.15 -9.67
N ALA A 17 -12.23 -25.21 -10.18
CA ALA A 17 -11.65 -24.10 -10.92
C ALA A 17 -10.72 -23.40 -9.92
N GLY A 18 -9.41 -23.48 -10.17
CA GLY A 18 -8.47 -22.64 -9.44
C GLY A 18 -8.86 -21.17 -9.62
N PRO A 19 -8.43 -20.27 -8.71
CA PRO A 19 -8.61 -18.84 -8.94
C PRO A 19 -8.10 -18.50 -10.34
N PRO A 20 -8.79 -17.62 -11.09
CA PRO A 20 -8.33 -17.21 -12.40
C PRO A 20 -6.89 -16.71 -12.23
N ALA A 21 -5.96 -17.28 -13.01
CA ALA A 21 -4.62 -16.74 -13.10
C ALA A 21 -4.79 -15.25 -13.43
N LEU A 22 -4.36 -14.37 -12.52
CA LEU A 22 -4.29 -12.93 -12.75
C LEU A 22 -3.59 -12.74 -14.09
N ALA A 23 -4.35 -12.36 -15.12
CA ALA A 23 -3.76 -12.01 -16.40
C ALA A 23 -2.76 -10.91 -16.10
N ALA A 24 -1.48 -11.15 -16.41
CA ALA A 24 -0.44 -10.14 -16.25
C ALA A 24 -0.97 -8.82 -16.82
N THR A 25 -0.98 -7.76 -16.02
CA THR A 25 -1.53 -6.49 -16.46
C THR A 25 -0.81 -6.05 -17.74
N PRO A 26 -1.51 -5.46 -18.72
CA PRO A 26 -1.01 -5.30 -20.09
C PRO A 26 0.39 -4.67 -20.19
N TRP A 27 0.78 -3.84 -19.23
CA TRP A 27 2.05 -3.11 -19.12
C TRP A 27 3.23 -3.98 -18.70
N VAL A 28 2.95 -5.13 -18.07
CA VAL A 28 3.93 -6.17 -17.74
C VAL A 28 4.31 -6.98 -19.01
N SER A 29 3.45 -6.97 -20.05
CA SER A 29 3.70 -7.72 -21.28
C SER A 29 4.79 -7.07 -22.14
N GLY A 30 6.04 -7.51 -21.94
CA GLY A 30 7.19 -7.06 -22.73
C GLY A 30 8.43 -6.71 -21.90
N LYS A 31 8.35 -6.78 -20.57
CA LYS A 31 9.50 -6.63 -19.68
C LYS A 31 9.67 -7.90 -18.84
N ASP A 32 10.92 -8.24 -18.53
CA ASP A 32 11.29 -9.37 -17.66
C ASP A 32 11.02 -9.00 -16.19
N TRP A 33 9.75 -8.76 -15.86
CA TRP A 33 9.26 -8.44 -14.51
C TRP A 33 8.70 -9.72 -13.85
N GLU A 34 9.15 -9.99 -12.64
CA GLU A 34 8.70 -11.08 -11.78
C GLU A 34 8.04 -10.51 -10.54
N LEU A 35 6.98 -11.14 -10.05
CA LEU A 35 6.30 -10.72 -8.82
C LEU A 35 7.21 -10.97 -7.61
N VAL A 36 7.46 -9.93 -6.81
CA VAL A 36 8.36 -9.99 -5.64
C VAL A 36 7.69 -9.65 -4.32
N PHE A 37 6.54 -8.98 -4.36
CA PHE A 37 5.72 -8.69 -3.19
C PHE A 37 4.26 -8.55 -3.59
N GLU A 38 3.36 -9.16 -2.81
CA GLU A 38 1.92 -9.00 -2.98
C GLU A 38 1.18 -9.02 -1.64
N ASP A 39 0.04 -8.35 -1.61
CA ASP A 39 -1.00 -8.52 -0.61
C ASP A 39 -2.35 -8.25 -1.28
N ASP A 40 -3.22 -9.26 -1.33
CA ASP A 40 -4.60 -9.16 -1.82
C ASP A 40 -5.59 -8.89 -0.66
N PHE A 41 -5.11 -8.71 0.58
CA PHE A 41 -5.90 -8.36 1.76
C PHE A 41 -7.11 -9.27 2.06
N ASP A 42 -7.09 -10.52 1.60
CA ASP A 42 -8.12 -11.55 1.84
C ASP A 42 -8.24 -12.01 3.31
N GLY A 43 -7.24 -11.67 4.12
CA GLY A 43 -7.21 -12.00 5.55
C GLY A 43 -8.12 -11.10 6.39
N PRO A 44 -8.61 -11.57 7.55
CA PRO A 44 -9.46 -10.77 8.44
C PRO A 44 -8.70 -9.69 9.23
N SER A 45 -7.40 -9.53 9.00
CA SER A 45 -6.51 -8.69 9.79
C SER A 45 -5.24 -8.35 9.03
N LEU A 46 -4.57 -7.26 9.43
CA LEU A 46 -3.33 -6.79 8.81
C LEU A 46 -2.24 -7.87 8.82
N ASN A 47 -1.69 -8.17 7.65
CA ASN A 47 -0.57 -9.07 7.52
C ASN A 47 0.72 -8.40 8.05
N ALA A 48 1.08 -8.69 9.30
CA ALA A 48 2.26 -8.14 9.95
C ALA A 48 3.60 -8.57 9.32
N ARG A 49 3.61 -9.53 8.37
CA ARG A 49 4.79 -9.84 7.57
C ARG A 49 5.02 -8.83 6.45
N ASN A 50 3.97 -8.10 6.07
CA ASN A 50 3.98 -7.14 4.99
C ASN A 50 3.91 -5.71 5.52
N TRP A 51 3.12 -5.45 6.55
CA TRP A 51 2.71 -4.11 6.93
C TRP A 51 2.82 -3.82 8.42
N SER A 52 3.00 -2.55 8.75
CA SER A 52 2.82 -1.99 10.10
C SER A 52 1.93 -0.76 10.02
N ARG A 53 1.11 -0.51 11.06
CA ARG A 53 0.34 0.73 11.15
C ARG A 53 1.28 1.93 11.33
N ILE A 54 0.91 3.07 10.75
CA ILE A 54 1.65 4.32 10.91
C ILE A 54 1.42 4.86 12.33
N ASP A 55 2.52 5.18 13.00
CA ASP A 55 2.48 5.69 14.37
C ASP A 55 2.10 7.17 14.39
N TYR A 56 1.21 7.53 15.32
CA TYR A 56 1.07 8.92 15.79
C TYR A 56 2.37 9.35 16.46
N VAL A 57 2.88 10.54 16.13
CA VAL A 57 4.14 11.04 16.69
C VAL A 57 3.94 12.28 17.55
N ASN A 58 3.23 13.30 17.05
CA ASN A 58 2.71 14.49 17.73
C ASN A 58 2.13 15.50 16.72
N HIS A 59 1.47 16.56 17.21
CA HIS A 59 0.90 17.65 16.39
C HIS A 59 1.89 18.51 15.60
N ASN A 60 3.21 18.43 15.86
CA ASN A 60 4.23 19.15 15.08
C ASN A 60 4.77 18.30 13.92
N ALA A 61 4.16 17.15 13.64
CA ALA A 61 4.45 16.35 12.46
C ALA A 61 4.01 17.08 11.18
N PRO A 62 4.58 16.71 10.01
CA PRO A 62 4.09 17.18 8.72
C PRO A 62 2.59 16.91 8.55
N ASP A 63 1.93 17.72 7.72
CA ASP A 63 0.47 17.71 7.55
C ASP A 63 -0.09 16.30 7.29
N TRP A 64 0.55 15.51 6.41
CA TRP A 64 0.14 14.14 6.08
C TRP A 64 0.06 13.21 7.30
N ARG A 65 0.94 13.42 8.29
CA ARG A 65 1.09 12.55 9.46
C ARG A 65 0.33 13.05 10.69
N LYS A 66 -0.17 14.29 10.65
CA LYS A 66 -0.72 15.01 11.79
C LYS A 66 -1.81 14.24 12.55
N TYR A 67 -2.65 13.50 11.82
CA TYR A 67 -3.77 12.73 12.39
C TYR A 67 -3.63 11.22 12.23
N GLN A 68 -2.45 10.71 11.83
CA GLN A 68 -2.21 9.27 11.79
C GLN A 68 -2.38 8.68 13.19
N SER A 69 -3.03 7.51 13.27
CA SER A 69 -3.34 6.84 14.52
C SER A 69 -3.23 5.33 14.39
N GLN A 70 -2.82 4.68 15.47
CA GLN A 70 -2.78 3.22 15.57
C GLN A 70 -4.10 2.59 16.02
N ASP A 71 -5.16 3.40 16.21
CA ASP A 71 -6.48 2.90 16.57
C ASP A 71 -6.94 1.82 15.57
N GLU A 72 -7.26 0.64 16.08
CA GLU A 72 -7.56 -0.51 15.23
C GLU A 72 -8.82 -0.32 14.40
N SER A 73 -9.75 0.54 14.85
CA SER A 73 -10.99 0.86 14.12
C SER A 73 -10.76 1.69 12.85
N LEU A 74 -9.53 2.17 12.62
CA LEU A 74 -9.15 2.94 11.45
C LEU A 74 -8.56 2.09 10.32
N VAL A 75 -8.31 0.80 10.58
CA VAL A 75 -7.87 -0.17 9.57
C VAL A 75 -8.79 -1.39 9.64
N GLU A 76 -9.71 -1.49 8.70
CA GLU A 76 -10.72 -2.54 8.62
C GLU A 76 -10.45 -3.47 7.43
N PHE A 77 -10.85 -4.74 7.53
CA PHE A 77 -10.80 -5.70 6.43
C PHE A 77 -12.22 -6.14 6.12
N ARG A 78 -12.72 -5.79 4.93
CA ARG A 78 -14.13 -5.99 4.55
C ARG A 78 -14.27 -6.26 3.06
N GLU A 79 -15.39 -6.87 2.68
CA GLU A 79 -15.75 -6.95 1.27
C GLU A 79 -16.29 -5.62 0.78
N GLN A 80 -15.79 -5.16 -0.37
CA GLN A 80 -16.24 -3.95 -1.05
C GLN A 80 -16.42 -4.25 -2.55
N ASP A 81 -17.65 -4.09 -3.03
CA ASP A 81 -18.08 -4.45 -4.40
C ASP A 81 -17.70 -5.89 -4.83
N GLY A 82 -17.73 -6.84 -3.88
CA GLY A 82 -17.40 -8.24 -4.13
C GLY A 82 -15.90 -8.57 -4.16
N ASN A 83 -15.03 -7.64 -3.72
CA ASN A 83 -13.60 -7.90 -3.53
C ASN A 83 -13.27 -7.76 -2.04
N SER A 84 -12.40 -8.62 -1.51
CA SER A 84 -11.77 -8.38 -0.20
C SER A 84 -10.94 -7.10 -0.28
N ALA A 85 -11.01 -6.25 0.74
CA ALA A 85 -10.24 -5.01 0.77
C ALA A 85 -9.78 -4.66 2.18
N MET A 86 -8.63 -4.02 2.26
CA MET A 86 -8.24 -3.22 3.41
C MET A 86 -8.82 -1.82 3.28
N THR A 87 -9.58 -1.37 4.26
CA THR A 87 -10.12 -0.01 4.33
C THR A 87 -9.35 0.80 5.36
N LEU A 88 -8.75 1.89 4.90
CA LEU A 88 -8.15 2.93 5.73
C LEU A 88 -9.16 4.07 5.92
N TRP A 89 -9.53 4.31 7.17
CA TRP A 89 -10.55 5.29 7.50
C TRP A 89 -9.96 6.64 7.86
N GLY A 90 -10.62 7.71 7.44
CA GLY A 90 -10.51 9.04 8.03
C GLY A 90 -11.78 9.38 8.81
N LYS A 91 -11.68 9.74 10.10
CA LYS A 91 -12.82 9.95 10.99
C LYS A 91 -12.60 11.13 11.94
N TYR A 92 -13.69 11.62 12.54
CA TYR A 92 -13.67 12.56 13.65
C TYR A 92 -14.42 11.96 14.85
N GLY A 93 -13.79 11.92 16.03
CA GLY A 93 -14.39 11.29 17.19
C GLY A 93 -13.43 11.15 18.37
N ASP A 94 -13.78 10.26 19.28
CA ASP A 94 -12.97 9.95 20.47
C ASP A 94 -11.80 9.03 20.08
N TYR A 95 -10.68 9.66 19.71
CA TYR A 95 -9.41 9.00 19.38
C TYR A 95 -8.33 9.38 20.39
N THR A 96 -8.63 9.15 21.68
CA THR A 96 -7.87 9.58 22.88
C THR A 96 -6.44 9.04 23.00
N THR A 97 -5.98 8.23 22.04
CA THR A 97 -4.63 7.66 21.97
C THR A 97 -3.58 8.64 21.41
N GLN A 98 -3.98 9.81 20.91
CA GLN A 98 -3.05 10.88 20.53
C GLN A 98 -2.47 11.52 21.81
N THR A 99 -1.20 11.27 22.11
CA THR A 99 -0.55 11.66 23.38
C THR A 99 -0.65 13.17 23.70
N ASN A 100 -0.79 13.49 25.00
CA ASN A 100 -0.94 14.83 25.62
C ASN A 100 -2.34 15.50 25.59
N GLN A 101 -3.42 14.73 25.49
CA GLN A 101 -4.78 15.30 25.64
C GLN A 101 -5.16 15.51 27.11
N THR A 102 -5.54 16.74 27.48
CA THR A 102 -5.87 17.16 28.87
C THR A 102 -7.37 17.46 29.10
N ALA A 103 -8.24 17.16 28.13
CA ALA A 103 -9.70 17.34 28.13
C ALA A 103 -10.35 16.25 27.24
N PRO A 104 -11.69 16.02 27.24
CA PRO A 104 -12.30 15.05 26.33
C PRO A 104 -12.09 15.51 24.88
N ALA A 105 -11.16 14.86 24.19
CA ALA A 105 -10.66 15.34 22.91
C ALA A 105 -11.26 14.52 21.77
N GLN A 106 -12.38 15.02 21.27
CA GLN A 106 -12.77 14.69 19.91
C GLN A 106 -11.73 15.29 18.96
N THR A 107 -11.17 14.47 18.10
CA THR A 107 -10.13 14.86 17.15
C THR A 107 -10.33 14.12 15.83
N TYR A 108 -9.66 14.60 14.79
CA TYR A 108 -9.50 13.83 13.57
C TYR A 108 -8.51 12.69 13.80
N ALA A 109 -8.77 11.55 13.17
CA ALA A 109 -7.83 10.45 13.13
C ALA A 109 -7.96 9.71 11.80
N CYS A 110 -6.83 9.22 11.28
CA CYS A 110 -6.78 8.42 10.08
C CYS A 110 -5.90 7.19 10.24
N GLY A 111 -6.24 6.16 9.46
CA GLY A 111 -5.47 4.93 9.34
C GLY A 111 -4.46 5.01 8.20
N GLY A 112 -3.33 4.37 8.42
CA GLY A 112 -2.28 4.23 7.41
C GLY A 112 -1.38 3.04 7.72
N VAL A 113 -0.76 2.50 6.69
CA VAL A 113 0.20 1.40 6.79
C VAL A 113 1.49 1.70 6.02
N TYR A 114 2.60 1.14 6.47
CA TYR A 114 3.87 1.16 5.73
C TYR A 114 4.52 -0.22 5.67
N SER A 115 5.39 -0.42 4.70
CA SER A 115 6.24 -1.61 4.56
C SER A 115 7.68 -1.43 5.09
N LEU A 116 8.01 -0.29 5.70
CA LEU A 116 9.36 0.07 6.17
C LEU A 116 10.09 -1.03 6.96
N LYS A 117 9.36 -1.83 7.75
CA LYS A 117 9.93 -2.87 8.61
C LYS A 117 10.08 -4.23 7.93
N THR A 118 9.55 -4.39 6.72
CA THR A 118 9.25 -5.69 6.11
C THR A 118 9.72 -5.77 4.67
N PHE A 119 9.35 -4.80 3.83
CA PHE A 119 9.67 -4.77 2.41
C PHE A 119 10.13 -3.38 1.97
N GLN A 120 11.30 -3.31 1.35
CA GLN A 120 11.85 -2.13 0.69
C GLN A 120 12.43 -2.59 -0.65
N PHE A 121 12.46 -1.78 -1.68
CA PHE A 121 13.04 -2.19 -2.96
C PHE A 121 13.61 -1.00 -3.71
N GLN A 122 14.50 -1.27 -4.65
CA GLN A 122 14.93 -0.29 -5.65
C GLN A 122 14.73 -0.87 -7.04
N TYR A 123 14.08 -0.07 -7.89
CA TYR A 123 13.63 -0.43 -9.23
C TYR A 123 12.59 -1.55 -9.30
N GLY A 124 11.58 -1.35 -10.14
CA GLY A 124 10.43 -2.24 -10.19
C GLY A 124 9.21 -1.59 -10.83
N TYR A 125 8.13 -2.34 -10.80
CA TYR A 125 6.79 -1.84 -11.07
C TYR A 125 5.92 -2.03 -9.84
N VAL A 126 5.29 -0.95 -9.35
CA VAL A 126 4.26 -1.01 -8.32
C VAL A 126 2.91 -0.84 -8.98
N GLU A 127 1.94 -1.67 -8.60
CA GLU A 127 0.53 -1.48 -8.91
C GLU A 127 -0.29 -1.61 -7.63
N VAL A 128 -1.14 -0.62 -7.39
CA VAL A 128 -2.12 -0.64 -6.30
C VAL A 128 -3.49 -0.43 -6.89
N ARG A 129 -4.42 -1.36 -6.63
CA ARG A 129 -5.83 -1.19 -7.00
C ARG A 129 -6.60 -0.65 -5.81
N ALA A 130 -7.14 0.55 -5.96
CA ALA A 130 -7.79 1.25 -4.86
C ALA A 130 -8.98 2.09 -5.31
N ARG A 131 -9.83 2.44 -4.36
CA ARG A 131 -10.92 3.42 -4.49
C ARG A 131 -11.05 4.23 -3.21
N PHE A 132 -11.71 5.38 -3.27
CA PHE A 132 -11.88 6.25 -2.12
C PHE A 132 -13.20 7.02 -2.14
N ASP A 133 -13.66 7.39 -0.96
CA ASP A 133 -14.71 8.38 -0.78
C ASP A 133 -14.15 9.80 -0.95
N CYS A 134 -14.90 10.66 -1.62
CA CYS A 134 -14.57 12.08 -1.71
C CYS A 134 -15.19 12.84 -0.55
N VAL A 135 -14.36 13.41 0.34
CA VAL A 135 -14.78 14.19 1.49
C VAL A 135 -13.92 15.45 1.60
N GLN A 136 -14.52 16.58 1.99
CA GLN A 136 -13.78 17.83 2.11
C GLN A 136 -12.74 17.77 3.24
N GLY A 137 -11.51 18.19 2.94
CA GLY A 137 -10.36 18.13 3.83
C GLY A 137 -9.67 16.77 3.87
N VAL A 138 -10.03 15.83 2.97
CA VAL A 138 -9.48 14.48 2.95
C VAL A 138 -8.62 14.27 1.70
N TRP A 139 -7.52 13.53 1.85
CA TRP A 139 -6.55 13.31 0.78
C TRP A 139 -5.81 11.97 0.90
N PRO A 140 -6.38 10.87 0.36
CA PRO A 140 -5.72 9.56 0.40
C PRO A 140 -4.45 9.54 -0.45
N ALA A 141 -3.43 8.82 0.00
CA ALA A 141 -2.14 8.74 -0.67
C ALA A 141 -1.61 7.29 -0.80
N ILE A 142 -0.95 7.03 -1.93
CA ILE A 142 -0.12 5.85 -2.19
C ILE A 142 1.23 6.38 -2.62
N TRP A 143 2.26 6.15 -1.81
CA TRP A 143 3.54 6.83 -1.99
C TRP A 143 4.69 6.03 -1.38
N MET A 144 5.90 6.53 -1.56
CA MET A 144 7.11 5.84 -1.19
C MET A 144 8.17 6.80 -0.65
N MET A 145 8.87 6.35 0.38
CA MET A 145 9.97 7.06 1.02
C MET A 145 11.23 6.18 1.09
N PRO A 146 12.43 6.76 1.12
CA PRO A 146 13.67 6.00 1.29
C PRO A 146 13.71 5.37 2.67
N LYS A 147 14.22 4.14 2.75
CA LYS A 147 14.48 3.42 4.01
C LYS A 147 15.41 4.21 4.93
N SER A 148 16.38 4.92 4.36
CA SER A 148 17.34 5.74 5.07
C SER A 148 16.99 7.21 4.92
N ASP A 149 16.68 7.88 6.03
CA ASP A 149 16.50 9.34 6.08
C ASP A 149 17.80 10.07 6.48
N SER A 150 18.96 9.46 6.23
CA SER A 150 20.25 10.00 6.70
C SER A 150 20.60 11.38 6.12
N ILE A 151 20.12 11.68 4.91
CA ILE A 151 20.35 12.98 4.24
C ILE A 151 19.22 13.96 4.57
N GLY A 152 17.99 13.50 4.83
CA GLY A 152 16.82 14.34 5.08
C GLY A 152 15.96 14.58 3.83
N TRP A 153 14.69 14.87 4.03
CA TRP A 153 13.76 15.26 2.96
C TRP A 153 14.05 16.69 2.42
N PRO A 154 13.90 16.95 1.10
CA PRO A 154 13.60 16.00 0.03
C PRO A 154 14.87 15.40 -0.59
N ALA A 155 16.05 15.63 -0.02
CA ALA A 155 17.30 15.16 -0.59
C ALA A 155 17.43 13.63 -0.65
N GLY A 156 16.70 12.90 0.22
CA GLY A 156 16.55 11.44 0.14
C GLY A 156 15.57 10.93 -0.92
N GLY A 157 14.74 11.81 -1.49
CA GLY A 157 13.70 11.50 -2.46
C GLY A 157 12.34 11.12 -1.84
N GLU A 158 11.28 11.28 -2.64
CA GLU A 158 9.89 10.84 -2.38
C GLU A 158 9.24 10.52 -3.73
N ILE A 159 8.39 9.48 -3.79
CA ILE A 159 7.64 9.13 -4.99
C ILE A 159 6.17 8.94 -4.63
N ASP A 160 5.31 9.83 -5.12
CA ASP A 160 3.87 9.80 -4.91
C ASP A 160 3.19 9.17 -6.11
N ILE A 161 2.73 7.92 -5.94
CA ILE A 161 2.07 7.13 -6.99
C ILE A 161 0.64 7.62 -7.20
N MET A 162 -0.01 8.10 -6.14
CA MET A 162 -1.33 8.71 -6.18
C MET A 162 -1.53 9.57 -4.94
N GLU A 163 -1.90 10.83 -5.15
CA GLU A 163 -2.57 11.66 -4.15
C GLU A 163 -3.88 12.19 -4.73
N HIS A 164 -4.96 12.17 -3.96
CA HIS A 164 -6.24 12.75 -4.36
C HIS A 164 -6.67 13.83 -3.38
N LEU A 165 -7.30 14.91 -3.85
CA LEU A 165 -7.78 15.97 -2.98
C LEU A 165 -9.30 16.12 -3.07
N ASN A 166 -9.97 16.13 -1.91
CA ASN A 166 -11.35 16.56 -1.77
C ASN A 166 -12.31 15.85 -2.75
N TYR A 167 -12.73 16.56 -3.79
CA TYR A 167 -13.67 16.12 -4.83
C TYR A 167 -13.07 16.30 -6.23
N GLU A 168 -11.76 16.50 -6.35
CA GLU A 168 -11.13 16.81 -7.63
C GLU A 168 -11.31 15.65 -8.63
N GLY A 169 -11.47 15.99 -9.91
CA GLY A 169 -11.59 15.03 -11.01
C GLY A 169 -10.25 14.52 -11.54
N ARG A 170 -9.21 14.56 -10.71
CA ARG A 170 -7.84 14.20 -11.03
C ARG A 170 -7.11 13.69 -9.79
N VAL A 171 -6.01 12.99 -10.00
CA VAL A 171 -5.01 12.67 -8.98
C VAL A 171 -3.72 13.42 -9.28
N TYR A 172 -2.80 13.41 -8.32
CA TYR A 172 -1.45 13.90 -8.44
C TYR A 172 -0.49 12.72 -8.40
N GLN A 173 0.52 12.75 -9.27
CA GLN A 173 1.62 11.79 -9.27
C GLN A 173 2.90 12.61 -9.35
N THR A 174 3.73 12.51 -8.32
CA THR A 174 4.78 13.49 -8.05
C THR A 174 6.06 12.78 -7.62
N ILE A 175 7.19 13.37 -7.95
CA ILE A 175 8.48 13.04 -7.35
C ILE A 175 8.99 14.29 -6.62
N HIS A 176 9.43 14.14 -5.38
CA HIS A 176 10.10 15.20 -4.62
C HIS A 176 11.58 14.89 -4.50
N TRP A 177 12.43 15.87 -4.79
CA TRP A 177 13.88 15.72 -4.65
C TRP A 177 14.58 17.07 -4.55
N SER A 178 15.82 17.07 -4.08
CA SER A 178 16.64 18.27 -3.98
C SER A 178 17.68 18.35 -5.10
N GLU A 179 17.61 19.40 -5.92
CA GLU A 179 18.56 19.59 -7.04
C GLU A 179 20.02 19.73 -6.58
N ASN A 180 20.24 20.35 -5.44
CA ASN A 180 21.56 20.56 -4.86
C ASN A 180 21.89 19.60 -3.71
N GLY A 181 21.02 18.62 -3.43
CA GLY A 181 21.20 17.64 -2.35
C GLY A 181 21.03 18.24 -0.95
N VAL A 182 20.44 19.43 -0.83
CA VAL A 182 20.21 20.11 0.46
C VAL A 182 18.78 19.84 0.96
N PRO A 183 18.60 19.44 2.24
CA PRO A 183 17.29 19.26 2.85
C PRO A 183 16.44 20.53 2.83
N ASN A 184 15.12 20.35 2.85
CA ASN A 184 14.11 21.43 2.80
C ASN A 184 14.18 22.34 1.56
N GLN A 185 14.79 21.86 0.46
CA GLN A 185 14.80 22.55 -0.84
C GLN A 185 14.21 21.64 -1.90
N ASP A 186 12.88 21.65 -2.01
CA ASP A 186 12.16 20.78 -2.94
C ASP A 186 12.17 21.32 -4.37
N LYS A 187 12.41 20.39 -5.32
CA LYS A 187 12.27 20.59 -6.76
C LYS A 187 11.34 19.50 -7.32
N SER A 188 10.10 19.51 -6.84
CA SER A 188 9.10 18.55 -7.25
C SER A 188 8.78 18.63 -8.75
N GLN A 189 8.47 17.47 -9.31
CA GLN A 189 7.98 17.32 -10.68
C GLN A 189 6.82 16.34 -10.66
N GLY A 190 5.72 16.68 -11.33
CA GLY A 190 4.52 15.85 -11.28
C GLY A 190 3.61 16.03 -12.49
N VAL A 191 2.66 15.12 -12.61
CA VAL A 191 1.55 15.15 -13.57
C VAL A 191 0.23 15.02 -12.82
N THR A 192 -0.86 15.50 -13.42
CA THR A 192 -2.19 15.50 -12.80
C THR A 192 -3.25 14.81 -13.67
N PRO A 193 -3.17 13.48 -13.84
CA PRO A 193 -4.09 12.75 -14.68
C PRO A 193 -5.50 12.70 -14.07
N GLY A 194 -6.50 12.72 -14.95
CA GLY A 194 -7.84 12.24 -14.62
C GLY A 194 -7.99 10.76 -14.95
N TRP A 195 -9.16 10.21 -14.68
CA TRP A 195 -9.51 8.85 -15.08
C TRP A 195 -9.98 8.80 -16.52
N SER A 196 -9.74 7.66 -17.17
CA SER A 196 -10.03 7.51 -18.58
C SER A 196 -11.53 7.47 -18.91
N ASP A 197 -11.89 7.95 -20.10
CA ASP A 197 -13.16 7.67 -20.80
C ASP A 197 -14.46 7.84 -19.96
N GLY A 198 -14.48 8.78 -19.01
CA GLY A 198 -15.65 9.07 -18.18
C GLY A 198 -15.85 8.10 -17.01
N ALA A 199 -14.83 7.33 -16.65
CA ALA A 199 -14.84 6.53 -15.43
C ALA A 199 -14.98 7.43 -14.18
N GLU A 200 -15.84 7.00 -13.26
CA GLU A 200 -16.10 7.73 -12.03
C GLU A 200 -14.93 7.61 -11.06
N LYS A 201 -14.42 8.74 -10.56
CA LYS A 201 -13.26 8.81 -9.65
C LYS A 201 -13.35 7.94 -8.38
N THR A 202 -14.56 7.63 -7.94
CA THR A 202 -14.82 6.82 -6.74
C THR A 202 -14.90 5.32 -7.02
N ASN A 203 -14.76 4.91 -8.30
CA ASN A 203 -14.64 3.50 -8.68
C ASN A 203 -13.25 2.94 -8.34
N TRP A 204 -13.11 1.63 -8.49
CA TRP A 204 -11.81 0.98 -8.46
C TRP A 204 -10.95 1.37 -9.65
N HIS A 205 -9.75 1.83 -9.36
CA HIS A 205 -8.73 2.21 -10.34
C HIS A 205 -7.39 1.58 -9.99
N THR A 206 -6.55 1.36 -10.99
CA THR A 206 -5.16 0.95 -10.75
C THR A 206 -4.24 2.16 -10.84
N TYR A 207 -3.42 2.35 -9.80
CA TYR A 207 -2.40 3.38 -9.73
C TYR A 207 -1.04 2.70 -9.82
N GLY A 208 -0.28 3.05 -10.85
CA GLY A 208 0.94 2.34 -11.21
C GLY A 208 2.16 3.24 -11.26
N MET A 209 3.32 2.68 -10.98
CA MET A 209 4.61 3.35 -11.11
C MET A 209 5.67 2.35 -11.56
N GLU A 210 6.36 2.68 -12.65
CA GLU A 210 7.57 2.00 -13.11
C GLU A 210 8.79 2.83 -12.74
N TRP A 211 9.73 2.23 -12.01
CA TRP A 211 10.99 2.85 -11.64
C TRP A 211 12.15 2.01 -12.17
N THR A 212 13.02 2.64 -12.95
CA THR A 212 14.23 2.04 -13.52
C THR A 212 15.42 2.98 -13.36
N GLU A 213 16.60 2.51 -13.76
CA GLU A 213 17.81 3.35 -13.83
C GLU A 213 17.65 4.57 -14.76
N GLU A 214 16.72 4.52 -15.71
CA GLU A 214 16.48 5.60 -16.67
C GLU A 214 15.56 6.69 -16.13
N GLY A 215 14.74 6.39 -15.12
CA GLY A 215 13.73 7.31 -14.59
C GLY A 215 12.52 6.60 -13.99
N ILE A 216 11.48 7.41 -13.76
CA ILE A 216 10.21 6.98 -13.16
C ILE A 216 9.06 7.33 -14.11
N THR A 217 8.17 6.38 -14.37
CA THR A 217 6.98 6.56 -15.22
C THR A 217 5.75 6.15 -14.44
N PHE A 218 4.71 6.98 -14.48
CA PHE A 218 3.47 6.75 -13.76
C PHE A 218 2.33 6.32 -14.68
N TYR A 219 1.34 5.66 -14.08
CA TYR A 219 0.19 5.08 -14.77
C TYR A 219 -1.09 5.24 -13.96
N VAL A 220 -2.22 5.41 -14.65
CA VAL A 220 -3.58 5.30 -14.10
C VAL A 220 -4.42 4.43 -15.02
N ASP A 221 -5.10 3.42 -14.47
CA ASP A 221 -5.79 2.38 -15.21
C ASP A 221 -4.89 1.74 -16.27
N GLY A 222 -3.61 1.65 -15.91
CA GLY A 222 -2.55 1.21 -16.78
C GLY A 222 -2.07 2.22 -17.82
N LYS A 223 -2.84 3.25 -18.18
CA LYS A 223 -2.41 4.21 -19.20
C LYS A 223 -1.27 5.06 -18.64
N GLU A 224 -0.19 5.23 -19.40
CA GLU A 224 0.92 6.13 -19.03
C GLU A 224 0.41 7.57 -18.89
N THR A 225 0.72 8.21 -17.78
CA THR A 225 0.27 9.56 -17.43
C THR A 225 1.41 10.58 -17.42
N GLY A 226 2.63 10.14 -17.10
CA GLY A 226 3.83 10.99 -17.08
C GLY A 226 5.11 10.19 -16.88
N SER A 227 6.19 10.63 -17.53
CA SER A 227 7.52 10.01 -17.43
C SER A 227 8.59 11.04 -17.10
N PHE A 228 9.36 10.78 -16.04
CA PHE A 228 10.42 11.61 -15.48
C PHE A 228 11.76 10.92 -15.65
N LYS A 229 12.51 11.35 -16.68
CA LYS A 229 13.85 10.82 -16.95
C LYS A 229 14.84 11.27 -15.89
N LYS A 230 15.74 10.37 -15.51
CA LYS A 230 16.89 10.70 -14.66
C LYS A 230 17.67 11.87 -15.28
N PRO A 231 17.82 12.99 -14.55
CA PRO A 231 18.62 14.12 -15.01
C PRO A 231 20.11 13.79 -14.92
N ASN A 232 20.93 14.56 -15.65
CA ASN A 232 22.38 14.56 -15.44
C ASN A 232 22.72 15.35 -14.15
N ASN A 233 22.33 14.81 -12.99
CA ASN A 233 22.53 15.41 -11.69
C ASN A 233 22.97 14.34 -10.70
N ALA A 234 24.15 14.53 -10.09
CA ALA A 234 24.69 13.60 -9.09
C ALA A 234 23.82 13.49 -7.83
N ASN A 235 22.98 14.48 -7.54
CA ASN A 235 22.07 14.51 -6.39
C ASN A 235 20.74 13.81 -6.63
N TRP A 236 20.52 13.21 -7.82
CA TRP A 236 19.33 12.40 -8.08
C TRP A 236 19.25 11.26 -7.04
N PRO A 237 18.20 11.20 -6.19
CA PRO A 237 18.20 10.25 -5.07
C PRO A 237 17.74 8.84 -5.48
N PHE A 238 17.00 8.74 -6.57
CA PHE A 238 16.33 7.51 -7.01
C PHE A 238 17.25 6.54 -7.77
N ASP A 239 18.56 6.75 -7.73
CA ASP A 239 19.57 5.85 -8.33
C ASP A 239 20.73 5.51 -7.38
N LYS A 240 20.62 5.88 -6.11
CA LYS A 240 21.69 5.72 -5.12
C LYS A 240 21.70 4.31 -4.58
N ASP A 241 22.88 3.71 -4.53
CA ASP A 241 23.08 2.40 -3.88
C ASP A 241 22.69 2.48 -2.40
N GLY A 242 21.92 1.50 -1.92
CA GLY A 242 21.45 1.46 -0.53
C GLY A 242 20.39 2.52 -0.18
N ASN A 243 19.75 3.12 -1.20
CA ASN A 243 18.61 4.02 -1.05
C ASN A 243 17.32 3.34 -1.56
N GLU A 244 17.02 2.15 -1.05
CA GLU A 244 15.77 1.44 -1.34
C GLU A 244 14.59 2.17 -0.69
N PHE A 245 13.42 2.08 -1.32
CA PHE A 245 12.21 2.76 -0.88
C PHE A 245 11.21 1.74 -0.30
N TYR A 246 10.40 2.19 0.65
CA TYR A 246 9.28 1.42 1.20
C TYR A 246 7.96 2.07 0.81
N LEU A 247 6.89 1.27 0.78
CA LEU A 247 5.54 1.74 0.48
C LEU A 247 4.88 2.34 1.73
N ILE A 248 4.14 3.42 1.51
CA ILE A 248 3.22 4.05 2.45
C ILE A 248 1.87 4.15 1.77
N ILE A 249 0.83 3.68 2.45
CA ILE A 249 -0.55 3.79 1.99
C ILE A 249 -1.37 4.28 3.17
N ASP A 250 -1.93 5.47 3.04
CA ASP A 250 -2.60 6.11 4.15
C ASP A 250 -3.74 7.03 3.72
N GLN A 251 -4.76 7.07 4.58
CA GLN A 251 -5.75 8.14 4.53
C GLN A 251 -5.18 9.34 5.27
N GLN A 252 -5.45 10.56 4.78
CA GLN A 252 -4.97 11.80 5.39
C GLN A 252 -6.11 12.80 5.54
N ILE A 253 -6.04 13.63 6.58
CA ILE A 253 -7.05 14.63 6.90
C ILE A 253 -6.35 15.96 7.18
N GLY A 254 -6.87 17.04 6.63
CA GLY A 254 -6.37 18.40 6.89
C GLY A 254 -4.96 18.62 6.40
N GLY A 255 -4.52 19.87 6.52
CA GLY A 255 -3.25 20.33 5.97
C GLY A 255 -3.44 21.50 5.01
N ASN A 256 -2.41 22.32 4.88
CA ASN A 256 -2.50 23.58 4.14
C ASN A 256 -2.88 23.36 2.68
N TRP A 257 -2.44 22.26 2.05
CA TRP A 257 -2.74 21.98 0.66
C TRP A 257 -4.20 21.57 0.45
N VAL A 258 -4.67 20.52 1.14
CA VAL A 258 -6.03 20.00 0.98
C VAL A 258 -7.11 20.98 1.44
N GLU A 259 -6.90 21.69 2.55
CA GLU A 259 -7.88 22.63 3.10
C GLU A 259 -8.03 23.89 2.23
N ASN A 260 -7.02 24.18 1.40
CA ASN A 260 -7.03 25.28 0.45
C ASN A 260 -7.30 24.88 -1.00
N ALA A 261 -7.47 23.58 -1.29
CA ALA A 261 -7.87 23.11 -2.61
C ALA A 261 -9.40 23.21 -2.80
N GLY A 262 -9.85 23.38 -4.05
CA GLY A 262 -11.28 23.49 -4.38
C GLY A 262 -11.96 24.79 -3.95
N VAL A 263 -13.30 24.84 -4.10
CA VAL A 263 -14.13 26.03 -3.82
C VAL A 263 -14.35 26.22 -2.32
N ASN A 264 -14.69 25.15 -1.61
CA ASN A 264 -14.91 25.17 -0.16
C ASN A 264 -13.58 24.91 0.55
N LYS A 265 -13.34 25.64 1.65
CA LYS A 265 -12.10 25.58 2.43
C LYS A 265 -12.31 24.86 3.75
N GLY A 266 -11.26 24.25 4.29
CA GLY A 266 -11.27 23.54 5.57
C GLY A 266 -11.76 22.09 5.46
N ILE A 267 -12.08 21.49 6.61
CA ILE A 267 -12.44 20.07 6.74
C ILE A 267 -13.95 19.92 7.03
N ASP A 268 -14.62 18.98 6.36
CA ASP A 268 -16.01 18.61 6.69
C ASP A 268 -16.06 17.64 7.88
N GLN A 269 -15.99 18.23 9.08
CA GLN A 269 -16.05 17.49 10.34
C GLN A 269 -17.33 16.66 10.50
N ASN A 270 -18.48 17.13 9.97
CA ASN A 270 -19.75 16.46 10.15
C ASN A 270 -19.79 15.14 9.37
N THR A 271 -19.32 15.13 8.12
CA THR A 271 -19.22 13.90 7.33
C THR A 271 -18.24 12.92 8.00
N LEU A 272 -17.08 13.41 8.47
CA LEU A 272 -16.09 12.58 9.15
C LEU A 272 -16.58 12.00 10.50
N ALA A 273 -17.47 12.70 11.20
CA ALA A 273 -18.04 12.24 12.46
C ALA A 273 -19.16 11.20 12.27
N ASN A 274 -19.92 11.29 11.17
CA ASN A 274 -21.10 10.46 10.95
C ASN A 274 -20.83 9.23 10.07
N SER A 275 -20.00 9.40 9.04
CA SER A 275 -19.77 8.36 8.02
C SER A 275 -18.29 8.05 7.84
N GLY A 276 -17.41 8.99 8.16
CA GLY A 276 -15.98 8.88 7.85
C GLY A 276 -15.71 9.07 6.35
N ALA A 277 -14.45 8.84 5.96
CA ALA A 277 -14.00 8.77 4.59
C ALA A 277 -13.21 7.47 4.40
N ALA A 278 -13.72 6.56 3.57
CA ALA A 278 -13.05 5.30 3.27
C ALA A 278 -11.98 5.50 2.19
N PHE A 279 -10.85 4.82 2.37
CA PHE A 279 -9.88 4.54 1.32
C PHE A 279 -9.68 3.03 1.27
N ASP A 280 -10.26 2.38 0.26
CA ASP A 280 -10.28 0.93 0.12
C ASP A 280 -9.18 0.48 -0.85
N ILE A 281 -8.41 -0.52 -0.44
CA ILE A 281 -7.32 -1.13 -1.22
C ILE A 281 -7.67 -2.60 -1.43
N ASP A 282 -7.78 -3.00 -2.69
CA ASP A 282 -8.04 -4.37 -3.13
C ASP A 282 -6.74 -5.18 -3.14
N TYR A 283 -5.70 -4.66 -3.80
CA TYR A 283 -4.39 -5.30 -3.76
C TYR A 283 -3.24 -4.31 -3.90
N VAL A 284 -2.07 -4.77 -3.44
CA VAL A 284 -0.76 -4.19 -3.74
C VAL A 284 0.09 -5.26 -4.40
N LYS A 285 0.69 -4.96 -5.55
CA LYS A 285 1.62 -5.84 -6.26
C LYS A 285 2.87 -5.07 -6.63
N VAL A 286 4.03 -5.67 -6.34
CA VAL A 286 5.33 -5.14 -6.74
C VAL A 286 6.06 -6.19 -7.55
N TYR A 287 6.54 -5.79 -8.70
CA TYR A 287 7.31 -6.60 -9.62
C TYR A 287 8.73 -6.05 -9.72
N SER A 288 9.72 -6.94 -9.81
CA SER A 288 11.11 -6.56 -10.08
C SER A 288 11.73 -7.51 -11.10
N SER A 289 12.83 -7.08 -11.73
CA SER A 289 13.50 -7.86 -12.76
C SER A 289 14.63 -8.65 -12.12
N SER A 290 14.98 -9.81 -12.69
CA SER A 290 16.10 -10.62 -12.19
C SER A 290 17.41 -9.83 -12.08
N LYS A 291 17.59 -8.80 -12.92
CA LYS A 291 18.70 -7.83 -12.84
C LYS A 291 18.77 -7.12 -11.48
N TYR A 292 17.64 -6.86 -10.86
CA TYR A 292 17.46 -6.08 -9.65
C TYR A 292 17.18 -6.92 -8.40
N ASN A 293 17.17 -8.26 -8.49
CA ASN A 293 16.87 -9.12 -7.34
C ASN A 293 17.76 -8.86 -6.11
N HIS A 294 18.99 -8.36 -6.30
CA HIS A 294 19.88 -7.98 -5.20
C HIS A 294 19.46 -6.70 -4.45
N LEU A 295 18.54 -5.92 -5.02
CA LEU A 295 17.94 -4.70 -4.46
C LEU A 295 16.55 -4.96 -3.88
N VAL A 296 16.11 -6.21 -3.89
CA VAL A 296 14.88 -6.67 -3.25
C VAL A 296 15.29 -7.56 -2.07
N PRO A 297 14.81 -7.32 -0.84
CA PRO A 297 15.13 -8.16 0.29
C PRO A 297 14.55 -9.55 0.07
N GLU A 298 15.34 -10.57 0.39
CA GLU A 298 14.88 -11.96 0.44
C GLU A 298 13.63 -12.06 1.32
N PRO A 299 12.58 -12.79 0.90
CA PRO A 299 11.41 -13.01 1.73
C PRO A 299 11.86 -13.54 3.08
N ALA A 300 11.43 -12.91 4.18
CA ALA A 300 11.82 -13.33 5.52
C ALA A 300 11.45 -14.81 5.71
N THR A 301 12.44 -15.71 5.60
CA THR A 301 12.22 -17.13 5.82
C THR A 301 11.75 -17.29 7.26
N ALA A 302 10.53 -17.80 7.44
CA ALA A 302 10.06 -18.23 8.74
C ALA A 302 11.07 -19.24 9.28
N ALA A 303 11.88 -18.84 10.26
CA ALA A 303 12.70 -19.76 11.01
C ALA A 303 11.75 -20.70 11.75
N LEU A 304 11.47 -21.87 11.17
CA LEU A 304 10.91 -22.98 11.92
C LEU A 304 11.93 -23.33 13.01
N SER A 305 11.69 -22.87 14.23
CA SER A 305 12.35 -23.46 15.39
C SER A 305 11.77 -24.87 15.56
N LEU A 306 12.45 -25.86 14.99
CA LEU A 306 12.26 -27.25 15.40
C LEU A 306 12.78 -27.39 16.84
N VAL A 307 11.96 -27.03 17.83
CA VAL A 307 12.12 -27.56 19.17
C VAL A 307 11.58 -29.00 19.14
N GLY A 308 12.43 -29.91 18.68
CA GLY A 308 12.16 -31.34 18.68
C GLY A 308 12.06 -31.86 20.11
N THR A 309 10.84 -31.89 20.65
CA THR A 309 10.57 -32.65 21.87
C THR A 309 10.40 -34.12 21.47
N ALA A 310 11.48 -34.89 21.57
CA ALA A 310 11.46 -36.33 21.38
C ALA A 310 10.65 -36.98 22.52
N ILE A 311 9.36 -37.23 22.30
CA ILE A 311 8.57 -38.14 23.15
C ILE A 311 8.97 -39.57 22.77
N LEU A 312 9.83 -40.17 23.59
CA LEU A 312 10.26 -41.56 23.47
C LEU A 312 9.10 -42.50 23.87
N LEU A 313 8.22 -42.85 22.92
CA LEU A 313 7.25 -43.93 23.08
C LEU A 313 7.96 -45.29 22.95
N THR A 314 8.43 -45.83 24.08
CA THR A 314 8.90 -47.22 24.14
C THR A 314 7.70 -48.18 24.12
N ARG A 315 7.42 -48.76 22.93
CA ARG A 315 6.58 -49.95 22.80
C ARG A 315 7.28 -51.16 23.43
N ARG A 316 6.85 -51.59 24.61
CA ARG A 316 7.18 -52.93 25.15
C ARG A 316 6.57 -54.01 24.25
N LYS A 317 7.42 -54.73 23.49
CA LYS A 317 7.09 -56.06 22.95
C LYS A 317 7.01 -57.04 24.13
N ARG A 318 5.83 -57.62 24.36
CA ARG A 318 5.69 -58.88 25.11
C ARG A 318 6.08 -60.01 24.16
N SER A 319 7.16 -60.72 24.44
CA SER A 319 7.44 -62.05 23.89
C SER A 319 6.99 -63.11 24.90
N ARG A 320 6.31 -64.13 24.38
CA ARG A 320 5.96 -65.36 25.09
C ARG A 320 7.23 -66.16 25.42
N LEU A 321 7.39 -66.51 26.69
CA LEU A 321 7.49 -67.87 27.24
C LEU A 321 7.42 -67.75 28.76
#